data_AF-A0A424LA22-F1
#
_entry.id   AF-A0A424LA22-F1
#
_cell.length_a   1.000
_cell.length_b   1.000
_cell.length_c   1.000
_cell.angle_alpha   90.00
_cell.angle_beta   90.00
_cell.angle_gamma   90.00
#
_symmetry.space_group_name_H-M   'P 1'
#
loop_
_entity.id
_entity.type
_entity.pdbx_description
1 polymer ?
#
loop_
_entity_poly.entity_id
_entity_poly.type
_entity_poly.pdbx_seq_one_letter_code
_entity_poly.pdbx_strand_id
1 'polypeptide(L)' 'MTLKQRRRHSELMVQFEKLKKDPYLEPPGDYEVGADPEEDKKYETAISAMNALLEEIHQLEETAREGT' A
#
# COMPACT_ATOMS: atom_id res chain seq x y z
N MET A 1 -0.51 -17.88 -11.87
CA MET A 1 -0.31 -17.88 -10.39
C MET A 1 -0.37 -19.30 -9.82
N THR A 2 0.64 -19.69 -9.04
CA THR A 2 0.65 -20.92 -8.23
C THR A 2 -0.17 -20.78 -6.95
N LEU A 3 -0.45 -21.89 -6.27
CA LEU A 3 -1.17 -21.89 -4.97
C LEU A 3 -0.47 -21.04 -3.91
N LYS A 4 0.87 -21.04 -3.89
CA LYS A 4 1.68 -20.21 -2.97
C LYS A 4 1.53 -18.72 -3.29
N GLN A 5 1.58 -18.34 -4.57
CA GLN A 5 1.36 -16.95 -5.00
C GLN A 5 -0.04 -16.45 -4.68
N ARG A 6 -1.08 -17.28 -4.89
CA ARG A 6 -2.46 -16.90 -4.57
C ARG A 6 -2.70 -16.70 -3.06
N ARG A 7 -2.04 -17.51 -2.20
CA ARG A 7 -2.07 -17.31 -0.75
C ARG A 7 -1.40 -15.99 -0.36
N ARG A 8 -0.20 -15.73 -0.88
CA ARG A 8 0.52 -14.47 -0.63
C ARG A 8 -0.28 -13.26 -1.10
N HIS A 9 -0.88 -13.33 -2.28
CA HIS A 9 -1.77 -12.28 -2.79
C HIS A 9 -2.95 -12.02 -1.85
N SER A 10 -3.57 -13.06 -1.29
CA SER A 10 -4.67 -12.89 -0.33
C SER A 10 -4.21 -12.21 0.96
N GLU A 11 -3.01 -12.54 1.47
CA GLU A 11 -2.41 -11.87 2.62
C GLU A 11 -2.13 -10.39 2.35
N LEU A 12 -1.61 -10.07 1.16
CA LEU A 12 -1.34 -8.70 0.75
C LEU A 12 -2.64 -7.89 0.58
N MET A 13 -3.70 -8.49 0.03
CA MET A 13 -5.01 -7.83 -0.05
C MET A 13 -5.60 -7.53 1.34
N VAL A 14 -5.43 -8.41 2.32
CA VAL A 14 -5.85 -8.13 3.71
C VAL A 14 -5.05 -6.99 4.33
N GLN A 15 -3.75 -6.90 4.04
CA GLN A 15 -2.92 -5.79 4.49
C GLN A 15 -3.29 -4.47 3.78
N PHE A 16 -3.60 -4.53 2.48
CA PHE A 16 -4.12 -3.40 1.71
C PHE A 16 -5.42 -2.87 2.30
N GLU A 17 -6.38 -3.74 2.64
CA GLU A 17 -7.64 -3.33 3.26
C GLU A 17 -7.47 -2.67 4.63
N LYS A 18 -6.45 -3.09 5.40
CA LYS A 18 -6.11 -2.46 6.67
C LYS A 18 -5.47 -1.09 6.45
N LEU A 19 -4.48 -1.01 5.56
CA LEU A 19 -3.82 0.23 5.20
C LEU A 19 -4.82 1.24 4.63
N LYS A 20 -5.76 0.83 3.79
CA LYS A 20 -6.80 1.73 3.24
C LYS A 20 -7.67 2.42 4.30
N LYS A 21 -7.76 1.86 5.51
CA LYS A 21 -8.49 2.47 6.63
C LYS A 21 -7.61 3.41 7.46
N ASP A 22 -6.35 3.58 7.08
CA ASP A 22 -5.43 4.47 7.74
C ASP A 22 -5.85 5.93 7.45
N PRO A 23 -6.13 6.73 8.49
CA PRO A 23 -6.52 8.13 8.32
C PRO A 23 -5.42 8.98 7.66
N TYR A 24 -4.17 8.52 7.66
CA TYR A 24 -3.05 9.22 7.03
C TYR A 24 -2.92 8.95 5.51
N LEU A 25 -3.87 8.25 4.89
CA LEU A 25 -3.95 8.13 3.42
C LEU A 25 -4.91 9.11 2.77
N GLU A 26 -5.82 9.67 3.56
CA GLU A 26 -6.80 10.64 3.10
C GLU A 26 -6.61 11.89 3.96
N PRO A 27 -5.70 12.80 3.55
CA PRO A 27 -5.47 14.02 4.31
C PRO A 27 -6.79 14.79 4.44
N PRO A 28 -7.10 15.30 5.64
CA PRO A 28 -8.30 16.10 5.83
C PRO A 28 -8.20 17.38 5.01
N GLY A 29 -9.33 17.97 4.62
CA GLY A 29 -9.35 19.09 3.66
C GLY A 29 -8.67 20.38 4.16
N ASP A 30 -8.34 20.43 5.45
CA ASP A 30 -7.60 21.48 6.14
C ASP A 30 -6.10 21.17 6.32
N TYR A 31 -5.62 20.03 5.82
CA TYR A 31 -4.21 19.68 5.84
C TYR A 31 -3.42 20.52 4.83
N GLU A 32 -2.46 21.30 5.33
CA GLU A 32 -1.50 22.04 4.53
C GLU A 32 -0.12 21.39 4.60
N VAL A 33 0.39 20.95 3.45
CA VAL A 33 1.75 20.41 3.33
C VAL A 33 2.76 21.47 3.77
N GLY A 34 3.62 21.13 4.72
CA GLY A 34 4.64 22.01 5.28
C GLY A 34 4.19 22.81 6.51
N ALA A 35 2.95 22.67 6.96
CA ALA A 35 2.47 23.29 8.20
C ALA A 35 2.99 22.56 9.45
N ASP A 36 3.06 21.22 9.41
CA ASP A 36 3.65 20.40 10.46
C ASP A 36 4.53 19.29 9.86
N PRO A 37 5.87 19.40 9.96
CA PRO A 37 6.79 18.40 9.40
C PRO A 37 6.68 17.03 10.09
N GLU A 38 6.18 16.94 11.32
CA GLU A 38 5.91 15.63 11.96
C GLU A 38 4.65 14.98 11.40
N GLU A 39 3.63 15.78 11.07
CA GLU A 39 2.40 15.30 10.46
C GLU A 39 2.64 14.89 9.00
N ASP A 40 3.32 15.73 8.23
CA ASP A 40 3.73 15.46 6.85
C ASP A 40 4.46 14.12 6.73
N LYS A 41 5.35 13.83 7.68
CA LYS A 41 6.09 12.58 7.72
C LYS A 41 5.20 11.36 7.94
N LYS A 42 4.09 11.50 8.69
CA LYS A 42 3.12 10.40 8.89
C LYS A 42 2.36 10.11 7.60
N TYR A 43 1.89 11.15 6.90
CA TYR A 43 1.25 11.01 5.59
C TYR A 43 2.22 10.39 4.57
N GLU A 44 3.46 10.88 4.50
CA GLU A 44 4.48 10.33 3.61
C GLU A 44 4.76 8.85 3.93
N THR A 45 4.86 8.49 5.21
CA THR A 45 5.08 7.11 5.65
C THR A 45 3.90 6.21 5.26
N ALA A 46 2.66 6.66 5.46
CA ALA A 46 1.45 5.90 5.13
C ALA A 46 1.34 5.68 3.61
N ILE A 47 1.58 6.71 2.81
CA ILE A 47 1.59 6.64 1.35
C ILE A 47 2.72 5.72 0.87
N SER A 48 3.92 5.84 1.45
CA SER A 48 5.07 4.99 1.11
C SER A 48 4.79 3.51 1.40
N ALA A 49 4.21 3.21 2.57
CA ALA A 49 3.83 1.85 2.94
C ALA A 49 2.76 1.27 1.99
N MET A 50 1.79 2.09 1.57
CA MET A 50 0.78 1.70 0.59
C MET A 50 1.39 1.41 -0.79
N ASN A 51 2.29 2.29 -1.27
CA ASN A 51 2.96 2.10 -2.55
C ASN A 51 3.83 0.85 -2.57
N ALA A 52 4.60 0.59 -1.51
CA ALA A 52 5.41 -0.63 -1.39
C ALA A 52 4.55 -1.89 -1.45
N LEU A 53 3.37 -1.86 -0.82
CA LEU A 53 2.44 -2.98 -0.82
C LEU A 53 1.78 -3.20 -2.20
N LEU A 54 1.42 -2.12 -2.88
CA LEU A 54 0.92 -2.17 -4.27
C LEU A 54 1.99 -2.70 -5.23
N GLU A 55 3.24 -2.31 -5.05
CA GLU A 55 4.37 -2.81 -5.84
C GLU A 55 4.58 -4.31 -5.62
N GLU A 56 4.52 -4.80 -4.38
CA GLU A 56 4.62 -6.24 -4.09
C GLU A 56 3.47 -7.04 -4.75
N ILE A 57 2.24 -6.50 -4.73
CA ILE A 57 1.09 -7.10 -5.43
C ILE A 57 1.36 -7.13 -6.94
N HIS A 58 1.78 -6.01 -7.52
CA HIS A 58 2.05 -5.89 -8.95
C HIS A 58 3.13 -6.87 -9.42
N GLN A 59 4.25 -6.96 -8.69
CA GLN A 59 5.32 -7.91 -8.98
C GLN A 59 4.84 -9.37 -8.91
N LEU A 60 3.97 -9.69 -7.94
CA LEU A 60 3.36 -11.01 -7.84
C LEU A 60 2.46 -11.34 -9.03
N GLU A 61 1.72 -10.35 -9.53
CA GLU A 61 0.88 -10.48 -10.72
C GLU A 61 1.72 -10.60 -12.00
N GLU A 62 2.75 -9.79 -12.17
CA GLU A 62 3.69 -9.87 -13.30
C GLU A 62 4.41 -11.21 -13.35
N THR A 63 5.02 -11.64 -12.24
CA THR A 63 5.68 -12.96 -12.13
C THR A 63 4.72 -14.09 -12.49
N ALA A 64 3.46 -13.94 -12.09
CA ALA A 64 2.44 -14.94 -12.40
C ALA A 64 1.95 -14.92 -13.85
N ARG A 65 2.10 -13.79 -14.55
CA ARG A 65 1.76 -13.60 -15.96
C ARG A 65 2.90 -14.09 -16.87
N GLU A 66 4.14 -13.79 -16.51
CA GLU A 66 5.35 -14.20 -17.25
C GLU A 66 5.70 -15.68 -17.07
N GLY A 67 5.23 -16.32 -16.00
CA GLY A 67 5.45 -17.74 -15.72
C GLY A 67 4.51 -18.73 -16.42
N THR A 68 3.91 -18.36 -17.56
CA THR A 68 3.05 -19.23 -18.40
C THR A 68 3.71 -19.46 -19.76
#